data_AF-A0A7R9R200-F1
#
_entry.id   AF-A0A7R9R200-F1
#
_cell.length_a   1.000
_cell.length_b   1.000
_cell.length_c   1.000
_cell.angle_alpha   90.00
_cell.angle_beta   90.00
_cell.angle_gamma   90.00
#
_symmetry.space_group_name_H-M   'P 1'
#
loop_
_entity.id
_entity.type
_entity.pdbx_description
1 polymer ?
#
loop_
_entity_poly.entity_id
_entity_poly.type
_entity_poly.pdbx_seq_one_letter_code
_entity_poly.pdbx_strand_id
1 'polypeptide(L)'
;MHIYVPQRYRSRNLTINEHRLTTPFDIHSTLKHILEGKPNTTLKYGLSLLEEIPYDRSCDSIPVLEHWCVCHISRRIHDLHSVRPMAEFVVTKLNDLLHD
;
A
#
# COMPACT_ATOMS: atom_id res chain seq x y z
N MET A 1 9.72 13.04 -21.76
CA MET A 1 10.59 12.21 -20.91
C MET A 1 10.34 10.75 -21.28
N HIS A 2 11.24 10.13 -22.04
CA HIS A 2 11.12 8.70 -22.36
C HIS A 2 11.91 7.91 -21.32
N ILE A 3 11.22 7.12 -20.50
CA ILE A 3 11.87 6.21 -19.56
C ILE A 3 12.20 4.93 -20.34
N TYR A 4 13.50 4.68 -20.58
CA TYR A 4 13.97 3.43 -21.19
C TYR A 4 14.02 2.33 -20.13
N VAL A 5 13.28 1.24 -20.35
CA VAL A 5 13.33 0.03 -19.53
C VAL A 5 14.13 -1.04 -20.29
N PRO A 6 15.32 -1.44 -19.81
CA PRO A 6 16.11 -2.51 -20.42
C PRO A 6 15.31 -3.81 -20.54
N GLN A 7 15.57 -4.59 -21.61
CA GLN A 7 14.84 -5.84 -21.89
C GLN A 7 14.85 -6.81 -20.70
N ARG A 8 15.97 -6.90 -19.97
CA ARG A 8 16.11 -7.76 -18.78
C ARG A 8 15.15 -7.43 -17.63
N TYR A 9 14.54 -6.24 -17.63
CA TYR A 9 13.56 -5.80 -16.64
C TYR A 9 12.14 -5.77 -17.18
N ARG A 10 11.90 -6.22 -18.42
CA ARG A 10 10.56 -6.49 -18.92
C ARG A 10 10.07 -7.79 -18.30
N SER A 11 9.44 -7.66 -17.14
CA SER A 11 8.88 -8.78 -16.40
C SER A 11 7.37 -8.83 -16.55
N ARG A 12 6.82 -10.00 -16.90
CA ARG A 12 5.36 -10.24 -16.85
C ARG A 12 4.82 -10.05 -15.43
N ASN A 13 5.68 -10.17 -14.42
CA ASN A 13 5.32 -9.98 -13.02
C ASN A 13 4.82 -8.57 -12.74
N LEU A 14 5.28 -7.53 -13.46
CA LEU A 14 4.75 -6.18 -13.27
C LEU A 14 3.25 -6.12 -13.56
N THR A 15 2.79 -6.74 -14.65
CA THR A 15 1.37 -6.83 -14.99
C THR A 15 0.57 -7.71 -14.02
N ILE A 16 1.16 -8.81 -13.55
CA ILE A 16 0.53 -9.64 -12.51
C ILE A 16 0.37 -8.84 -11.21
N ASN A 17 1.40 -8.08 -10.85
CA ASN A 17 1.49 -7.31 -9.62
C ASN A 17 0.57 -6.09 -9.59
N GLU A 18 0.04 -5.62 -10.73
CA GLU A 18 -0.99 -4.58 -10.79
C GLU A 18 -2.23 -4.92 -9.94
N HIS A 19 -2.52 -6.23 -9.79
CA HIS A 19 -3.66 -6.73 -9.03
C HIS A 19 -3.25 -7.37 -7.70
N ARG A 20 -2.04 -7.05 -7.19
CA ARG A 20 -1.50 -7.56 -5.93
C ARG A 20 -1.47 -6.47 -4.86
N LEU A 21 -1.57 -6.87 -3.60
CA LEU A 21 -1.31 -5.97 -2.48
C LEU A 21 0.18 -5.59 -2.49
N THR A 22 0.48 -4.31 -2.76
CA THR A 22 1.84 -3.76 -2.79
C THR A 22 1.98 -2.60 -1.80
N THR A 23 3.23 -2.29 -1.46
CA THR A 23 3.62 -1.29 -0.47
C THR A 23 4.80 -0.47 -0.99
N PRO A 24 5.08 0.71 -0.42
CA PRO A 24 6.28 1.48 -0.77
C PRO A 24 7.61 0.70 -0.58
N PHE A 25 7.64 -0.29 0.33
CA PHE A 25 8.80 -1.16 0.53
C PHE A 25 9.08 -2.05 -0.68
N ASP A 26 8.06 -2.43 -1.45
CA ASP A 26 8.24 -3.22 -2.68
C ASP A 26 8.92 -2.39 -3.77
N ILE A 27 8.61 -1.09 -3.86
CA ILE A 27 9.32 -0.15 -4.74
C ILE A 27 10.78 -0.04 -4.31
N HIS A 28 11.05 0.14 -3.01
CA HIS A 28 12.42 0.17 -2.48
C HIS A 28 13.20 -1.11 -2.84
N SER A 29 12.60 -2.28 -2.64
CA SER A 29 13.19 -3.58 -3.02
C SER A 29 13.42 -3.69 -4.53
N THR A 30 12.51 -3.16 -5.34
CA THR A 30 12.63 -3.15 -6.81
C THR A 30 13.79 -2.29 -7.27
N LEU A 31 13.96 -1.09 -6.68
CA LEU A 31 15.08 -0.21 -7.00
C LEU A 31 16.42 -0.85 -6.63
N LYS A 32 16.52 -1.50 -5.46
CA LYS A 32 17.71 -2.28 -5.11
C LYS A 32 17.96 -3.42 -6.09
N HIS A 33 16.93 -4.16 -6.48
CA HIS A 33 17.06 -5.21 -7.49
C HIS A 33 17.62 -4.65 -8.80
N ILE A 34 17.11 -3.51 -9.29
CA ILE A 34 17.63 -2.89 -10.51
C ILE A 34 19.11 -2.52 -10.36
N LEU A 35 19.51 -1.93 -9.23
CA LEU A 35 20.89 -1.52 -8.97
C LEU A 35 21.85 -2.72 -8.87
N GLU A 36 21.43 -3.79 -8.19
CA GLU A 36 22.25 -4.97 -7.92
C GLU A 36 22.19 -6.02 -9.04
N GLY A 37 21.21 -5.89 -9.95
CA GLY A 37 20.95 -6.84 -11.03
C GLY A 37 20.35 -8.18 -10.59
N LYS A 38 19.97 -8.32 -9.31
CA LYS A 38 19.37 -9.52 -8.72
C LYS A 38 18.45 -9.14 -7.54
N PRO A 39 17.45 -9.95 -7.18
CA PRO A 39 16.58 -9.65 -6.05
C PRO A 39 17.37 -9.65 -4.74
N ASN A 40 17.09 -8.67 -3.89
CA ASN A 40 17.75 -8.54 -2.59
C ASN A 40 16.95 -9.28 -1.52
N THR A 41 17.46 -10.43 -1.06
CA THR A 41 16.81 -11.29 -0.05
C THR A 41 17.09 -10.89 1.40
N THR A 42 17.95 -9.88 1.61
CA THR A 42 18.35 -9.43 2.95
C THR A 42 17.47 -8.30 3.49
N LEU A 43 16.61 -7.73 2.65
CA LEU A 43 15.68 -6.69 3.07
C LEU A 43 14.67 -7.26 4.06
N LYS A 44 14.50 -6.55 5.18
CA LYS A 44 13.50 -6.90 6.20
C LYS A 44 12.06 -6.82 5.65
N TYR A 45 11.82 -5.91 4.71
CA TYR A 45 10.50 -5.61 4.18
C TYR A 45 10.54 -5.38 2.67
N GLY A 46 9.44 -5.73 2.03
CA GLY A 46 9.22 -5.55 0.61
C GLY A 46 9.78 -6.69 -0.24
N LEU A 47 9.12 -6.92 -1.36
CA LEU A 47 9.53 -7.85 -2.41
C LEU A 47 9.69 -7.05 -3.70
N SER A 48 10.66 -7.43 -4.53
CA SER A 48 10.85 -6.78 -5.82
C SER A 48 9.65 -7.04 -6.73
N LEU A 49 9.09 -5.98 -7.33
CA LEU A 49 7.97 -6.05 -8.29
C LEU A 49 8.37 -6.69 -9.63
N LEU A 50 9.67 -6.88 -9.87
CA LEU A 50 10.17 -7.69 -10.99
C LEU A 50 9.96 -9.19 -10.76
N GLU A 51 9.70 -9.60 -9.52
CA GLU A 51 9.29 -10.94 -9.09
C GLU A 51 7.77 -10.97 -8.85
N GLU A 52 7.15 -12.15 -8.87
CA GLU A 52 5.73 -12.27 -8.58
C GLU A 52 5.47 -12.03 -7.08
N ILE A 53 4.57 -11.10 -6.76
CA ILE A 53 4.08 -10.90 -5.40
C ILE A 53 3.04 -12.01 -5.11
N PRO A 54 3.11 -12.67 -3.93
CA PRO A 54 2.16 -13.73 -3.56
C PRO A 54 0.70 -13.27 -3.64
N TYR A 55 -0.19 -14.16 -4.12
CA TYR A 55 -1.63 -13.89 -4.23
C TYR A 55 -2.26 -13.65 -2.86
N ASP A 56 -1.83 -14.43 -1.87
CA ASP A 56 -2.36 -14.49 -0.51
C ASP A 56 -1.68 -13.49 0.45
N ARG A 57 -0.93 -12.51 -0.08
CA ARG A 57 -0.33 -11.45 0.73
C ARG A 57 -1.43 -10.60 1.38
N SER A 58 -1.49 -10.63 2.71
CA SER A 58 -2.43 -9.86 3.53
C SER A 58 -1.74 -8.72 4.28
N CYS A 59 -2.52 -7.86 4.93
CA CYS A 59 -1.96 -6.84 5.83
C CYS A 59 -1.20 -7.44 7.01
N ASP A 60 -1.50 -8.67 7.42
CA ASP A 60 -0.80 -9.37 8.51
C ASP A 60 0.62 -9.80 8.12
N SER A 61 0.87 -9.96 6.81
CA SER A 61 2.17 -10.39 6.29
C SER A 61 3.06 -9.22 5.83
N ILE A 62 2.68 -7.97 6.11
CA ILE A 62 3.42 -6.77 5.73
C ILE A 62 3.57 -5.79 6.90
N PRO A 63 4.58 -4.88 6.88
CA PRO A 63 4.77 -3.87 7.93
C PRO A 63 3.80 -2.70 7.78
N VAL A 64 2.50 -2.98 7.78
CA VAL A 64 1.43 -1.96 7.84
C VAL A 64 0.73 -2.10 9.19
N LEU A 65 0.40 -0.98 9.83
CA LEU A 65 -0.47 -1.03 11.01
C LEU A 65 -1.90 -1.33 10.55
N GLU A 66 -2.66 -2.02 11.38
CA GLU A 66 -4.05 -2.41 11.08
C GLU A 66 -4.89 -1.23 10.59
N HIS A 67 -4.83 -0.08 11.26
CA HIS A 67 -5.60 1.11 10.87
C HIS A 67 -5.17 1.75 9.54
N TRP A 68 -4.01 1.40 8.99
CA TRP A 68 -3.55 1.82 7.65
C TRP A 68 -3.77 0.74 6.59
N CYS A 69 -4.34 -0.41 6.96
CA CYS A 69 -4.63 -1.47 6.03
C CYS A 69 -5.79 -1.09 5.10
N VAL A 70 -5.57 -1.19 3.78
CA VAL A 70 -6.59 -0.92 2.76
C VAL A 70 -7.67 -2.00 2.68
N CYS A 71 -7.50 -3.13 3.39
CA CYS A 71 -8.54 -4.17 3.47
C CYS A 71 -9.76 -3.73 4.30
N HIS A 72 -9.67 -2.64 5.07
CA HIS A 72 -10.82 -2.08 5.75
C HIS A 72 -11.79 -1.44 4.76
N ILE A 73 -12.86 -2.16 4.45
CA ILE A 73 -13.95 -1.67 3.61
C ILE A 73 -14.89 -0.83 4.48
N SER A 74 -15.16 0.40 4.07
CA SER A 74 -16.19 1.22 4.70
C SER A 74 -17.56 0.57 4.50
N ARG A 75 -18.29 0.37 5.61
CA ARG A 75 -19.65 -0.18 5.55
C ARG A 75 -20.66 0.96 5.54
N ARG A 76 -21.70 0.83 4.74
CA ARG A 76 -22.85 1.75 4.80
C ARG A 76 -23.51 1.61 6.17
N ILE A 77 -23.60 2.71 6.89
CA ILE A 77 -24.32 2.79 8.16
C ILE A 77 -25.76 3.20 7.87
N HIS A 78 -26.72 2.44 8.41
CA HIS A 78 -28.15 2.68 8.18
C HIS A 78 -28.75 3.67 9.19
N ASP A 79 -28.29 3.64 10.45
CA ASP A 79 -28.71 4.61 11.46
C ASP A 79 -27.88 5.89 11.36
N LEU A 80 -28.34 6.81 10.50
CA LEU A 80 -27.73 8.13 10.37
C LEU A 80 -28.19 9.11 11.46
N HIS A 81 -29.29 8.81 12.17
CA HIS A 81 -29.82 9.69 13.21
C HIS A 81 -28.87 9.77 14.41
N SER A 82 -28.31 8.63 14.82
CA SER A 82 -27.33 8.59 15.91
C SER A 82 -25.92 8.98 15.44
N VAL A 83 -25.55 8.59 14.21
CA VAL A 83 -24.15 8.69 13.74
C VAL A 83 -23.79 10.07 13.22
N ARG A 84 -24.72 10.78 12.55
CA ARG A 84 -24.44 12.10 12.00
C ARG A 84 -24.09 13.12 13.10
N PRO A 85 -24.86 13.25 14.22
CA PRO A 85 -24.51 14.18 15.29
C PRO A 85 -23.16 13.87 15.94
N MET A 86 -22.83 12.58 16.10
CA MET A 86 -21.53 12.15 16.64
C MET A 86 -20.38 12.55 15.71
N ALA A 87 -20.53 12.29 14.40
CA ALA A 87 -19.53 12.66 13.40
C ALA A 87 -19.33 14.19 13.34
N GLU A 88 -20.42 14.96 13.35
CA GLU A 88 -20.38 16.42 13.37
C GLU A 88 -19.65 16.93 14.61
N PHE A 89 -19.97 16.41 15.81
CA PHE A 89 -19.29 16.78 17.04
C PHE A 89 -17.78 16.57 16.97
N VAL A 90 -17.33 15.40 16.49
CA VAL A 90 -15.89 15.08 16.36
C VAL A 90 -15.21 16.03 15.39
N VAL A 91 -15.80 16.25 14.20
CA VAL A 91 -15.22 17.14 13.19
C VAL A 91 -15.15 18.57 13.69
N THR A 92 -16.20 19.08 14.34
CA THR A 92 -16.20 20.41 14.95
C THR A 92 -15.07 20.51 15.97
N LYS A 93 -14.91 19.53 16.87
CA LYS A 93 -13.83 19.58 17.87
C LYS A 93 -12.44 19.50 17.28
N LEU A 94 -12.24 18.72 16.23
CA LEU A 94 -10.96 18.69 15.52
C LEU A 94 -10.68 20.04 14.85
N ASN A 95 -11.67 20.66 14.21
CA ASN A 95 -11.49 21.94 13.56
C ASN A 95 -11.18 23.05 14.58
N ASP A 96 -11.86 23.07 15.73
CA ASP A 96 -11.57 24.00 16.82
C ASP A 96 -10.08 23.90 17.24
N LEU A 97 -9.56 22.67 17.41
CA LEU A 97 -8.17 22.40 17.79
C LEU A 97 -7.13 22.80 16.73
N LEU A 98 -7.53 22.93 15.46
CA LEU A 98 -6.64 23.32 14.36
C LEU A 98 -6.61 24.84 14.15
N HIS A 99 -7.53 25.58 14.78
CA HIS A 99 -7.62 27.03 14.71
C HIS A 99 -7.04 27.75 15.94
N ASP A 100 -6.55 27.00 16.92
CA ASP A 100 -5.68 27.45 18.03
C ASP A 100 -4.19 27.29 17.67
#